data_AF-A0AAQ4EUG7-F1
#
_entry.id   AF-A0AAQ4EUG7-F1
#
_cell.length_a   1.000
_cell.length_b   1.000
_cell.length_c   1.000
_cell.angle_alpha   90.00
_cell.angle_beta   90.00
_cell.angle_gamma   90.00
#
_symmetry.space_group_name_H-M   'P 1'
#
loop_
_entity.id
_entity.type
_entity.pdbx_description
1 polymer ?
#
loop_
_entity_poly.entity_id
_entity_poly.type
_entity_poly.pdbx_seq_one_letter_code
_entity_poly.pdbx_strand_id
1 'polypeptide(L)'
;MDVSRVSPEWRKRVRSEYMRLRQIKRFKRHDEVMAAYMTNRRFIIETAALLQKQQTDTKAVAVFPTDVPVHVPAMKKCEAEMADGTKQAAPMRTMYAINPIPTMYTWAPTQQNFMVEDETVLHNIPYMGDEILDQDGTFIEELLKNYDGKVHGDRDAGSVNDELFLELVHALMSYDDEPGSSSQDKYDDKGSPSEFIFTAICSVFPDKRSPQELKER
;
A
#
# COMPACT_ATOMS: atom_id res chain seq x y z
N MET A 1 6.28 25.94 13.22
CA MET A 1 6.04 25.98 14.69
C MET A 1 6.28 24.59 15.30
N ASP A 2 6.67 24.49 16.58
CA ASP A 2 6.86 23.20 17.27
C ASP A 2 5.51 22.55 17.63
N VAL A 3 5.34 21.29 17.25
CA VAL A 3 4.15 20.44 17.47
C VAL A 3 3.80 20.31 18.96
N SER A 4 4.79 20.52 19.84
CA SER A 4 4.63 20.56 21.30
C SER A 4 3.78 21.74 21.80
N ARG A 5 3.63 22.81 21.01
CA ARG A 5 2.89 24.03 21.39
C ARG A 5 1.38 23.95 21.15
N VAL A 6 0.89 22.87 20.54
CA VAL A 6 -0.54 22.67 20.30
C VAL A 6 -1.24 22.26 21.59
N SER A 7 -2.26 23.01 22.01
CA SER A 7 -2.98 22.72 23.24
C SER A 7 -3.69 21.36 23.19
N PRO A 8 -3.87 20.67 24.34
CA PRO A 8 -4.62 19.41 24.39
C PRO A 8 -6.05 19.53 23.86
N GLU A 9 -6.66 20.70 24.04
CA GLU A 9 -8.00 21.03 23.56
C GLU A 9 -8.05 21.02 22.02
N TRP A 10 -7.06 21.61 21.35
CA TRP A 10 -6.95 21.55 19.89
C TRP A 10 -6.72 20.14 19.37
N ARG A 11 -5.87 19.34 20.04
CA ARG A 11 -5.69 17.91 19.69
C ARG A 11 -6.99 17.11 19.81
N LYS A 12 -7.80 17.40 20.82
CA LYS A 12 -9.11 16.76 21.02
C LYS A 12 -10.10 17.17 19.93
N ARG A 13 -10.12 18.45 19.54
CA ARG A 13 -10.95 18.97 18.43
C ARG A 13 -10.61 18.30 17.10
N VAL A 14 -9.33 18.24 16.74
CA VAL A 14 -8.86 17.56 15.51
C VAL A 14 -9.33 16.09 15.49
N ARG A 15 -9.18 15.35 16.59
CA ARG A 15 -9.67 13.97 16.68
C ARG A 15 -11.18 13.86 16.56
N SER A 16 -11.93 14.77 17.20
CA SER A 16 -13.39 14.78 17.17
C SER A 16 -13.92 15.05 15.76
N GLU A 17 -13.41 16.08 15.08
CA GLU A 17 -13.80 16.41 13.72
C GLU A 17 -13.42 15.32 12.72
N TYR A 18 -12.23 14.74 12.87
CA TYR A 18 -11.82 13.59 12.07
C TYR A 18 -12.80 12.40 12.22
N MET A 19 -13.17 12.04 13.45
CA MET A 19 -14.11 10.93 13.68
C MET A 19 -15.53 11.25 13.16
N ARG A 20 -15.99 12.49 13.32
CA ARG A 20 -17.29 12.95 12.81
C ARG A 20 -17.35 12.86 11.29
N LEU A 21 -16.36 13.42 10.59
CA LEU A 21 -16.26 13.37 9.12
C LEU A 21 -16.17 11.93 8.61
N ARG A 22 -15.35 11.09 9.26
CA ARG A 22 -15.21 9.67 8.92
C ARG A 22 -16.54 8.91 9.03
N GLN A 23 -17.32 9.16 10.08
CA GLN A 23 -18.65 8.54 10.25
C GLN A 23 -19.63 9.00 9.18
N ILE A 24 -19.74 10.32 8.94
CA ILE A 24 -20.64 10.88 7.92
C ILE A 24 -20.32 10.31 6.52
N LYS A 25 -19.02 10.29 6.14
CA LYS A 25 -18.60 9.71 4.87
C LYS A 25 -18.92 8.23 4.77
N ARG A 26 -18.73 7.46 5.84
CA ARG A 26 -19.05 6.03 5.84
C ARG A 26 -20.52 5.78 5.51
N PHE A 27 -21.44 6.60 6.04
CA PHE A 27 -22.87 6.46 5.75
C PHE A 27 -23.21 6.88 4.31
N LYS A 28 -22.73 8.03 3.82
CA LYS A 28 -22.98 8.48 2.45
C LYS A 28 -22.41 7.52 1.40
N ARG A 29 -21.20 7.01 1.66
CA ARG A 29 -20.48 6.10 0.77
C ARG A 29 -21.11 4.72 0.66
N HIS A 30 -21.97 4.32 1.60
CA HIS A 30 -22.59 2.99 1.57
C HIS A 30 -23.39 2.76 0.28
N ASP A 31 -24.31 3.67 -0.04
CA ASP A 31 -25.20 3.50 -1.19
C ASP A 31 -24.45 3.66 -2.52
N GLU A 32 -23.49 4.58 -2.58
CA GLU A 32 -22.59 4.76 -3.71
C GLU A 32 -21.72 3.52 -3.97
N VAL A 33 -21.16 2.93 -2.91
CA VAL A 33 -20.36 1.69 -3.02
C VAL A 33 -21.24 0.53 -3.45
N MET A 34 -22.47 0.42 -2.95
CA MET A 34 -23.40 -0.61 -3.39
C MET A 34 -23.76 -0.47 -4.86
N ALA A 35 -24.04 0.75 -5.34
CA ALA A 35 -24.30 1.00 -6.76
C ALA A 35 -23.08 0.72 -7.65
N ALA A 36 -21.88 1.14 -7.21
CA ALA A 36 -20.63 0.86 -7.90
C ALA A 36 -20.34 -0.65 -7.92
N TYR A 37 -20.59 -1.36 -6.83
CA TYR A 37 -20.44 -2.80 -6.72
C TYR A 37 -21.36 -3.53 -7.70
N MET A 38 -22.64 -3.17 -7.75
CA MET A 38 -23.59 -3.76 -8.70
C MET A 38 -23.17 -3.52 -10.15
N THR A 39 -22.71 -2.30 -10.47
CA THR A 39 -22.19 -1.95 -11.79
C THR A 39 -20.97 -2.78 -12.16
N ASN A 40 -19.99 -2.88 -11.24
CA ASN A 40 -18.80 -3.70 -11.42
C ASN A 40 -19.15 -5.19 -11.55
N ARG A 41 -20.14 -5.67 -10.79
CA ARG A 41 -20.61 -7.05 -10.87
C ARG A 41 -21.19 -7.36 -12.24
N ARG A 42 -21.97 -6.46 -12.82
CA ARG A 42 -22.46 -6.58 -14.20
C ARG A 42 -21.31 -6.65 -15.20
N PHE A 43 -20.35 -5.74 -15.10
CA PHE A 43 -19.16 -5.73 -15.95
C PHE A 43 -18.36 -7.04 -15.87
N ILE A 44 -18.16 -7.58 -14.67
CA ILE A 44 -17.50 -8.87 -14.46
C ILE A 44 -18.28 -10.00 -15.14
N ILE A 45 -19.60 -10.04 -14.99
CA ILE A 45 -20.45 -11.08 -15.59
C ILE A 45 -20.37 -11.02 -17.12
N GLU A 46 -20.48 -9.82 -17.71
CA GLU A 46 -20.40 -9.62 -19.15
C GLU A 46 -19.01 -10.01 -19.70
N THR A 47 -17.94 -9.60 -19.01
CA THR A 47 -16.56 -9.93 -19.38
C THR A 47 -16.29 -11.44 -19.27
N ALA A 48 -16.77 -12.07 -18.20
CA ALA A 48 -16.64 -13.51 -18.00
C ALA A 48 -17.40 -14.30 -19.08
N ALA A 49 -18.60 -13.85 -19.47
CA ALA A 49 -19.36 -14.47 -20.56
C ALA A 49 -18.62 -14.36 -21.91
N LEU A 50 -17.97 -13.22 -22.18
CA LEU A 50 -17.15 -13.04 -23.37
C LEU A 50 -15.93 -13.98 -23.37
N LEU A 51 -15.22 -14.07 -22.25
CA LEU A 51 -14.07 -14.96 -22.09
C LEU A 51 -14.47 -16.43 -22.21
N GLN A 52 -15.61 -16.82 -21.62
CA GLN A 52 -16.15 -18.17 -21.74
C GLN A 52 -16.48 -18.51 -23.20
N LYS A 53 -17.09 -17.57 -23.93
CA LYS A 53 -17.37 -17.76 -25.36
C LYS A 53 -16.07 -17.94 -26.15
N GLN A 54 -15.07 -17.09 -25.92
CA GLN A 54 -13.75 -17.23 -26.57
C GLN A 54 -13.10 -18.58 -26.27
N GLN A 55 -13.24 -19.06 -25.03
CA GLN A 55 -12.73 -20.36 -24.62
C GLN A 55 -13.48 -21.50 -25.33
N THR A 56 -14.82 -21.44 -25.42
CA THR A 56 -15.60 -22.49 -26.11
C THR A 56 -15.41 -22.48 -27.62
N ASP A 57 -15.11 -21.32 -28.21
CA ASP A 57 -14.81 -21.19 -29.64
C ASP A 57 -13.41 -21.76 -29.98
N THR A 58 -12.53 -21.90 -28.98
CA THR A 58 -11.20 -22.46 -29.18
C THR A 58 -11.25 -23.98 -29.38
N LYS A 59 -10.41 -24.48 -30.30
CA LYS A 59 -10.25 -25.93 -30.53
C LYS A 59 -9.17 -26.57 -29.66
N ALA A 60 -8.50 -25.78 -28.81
CA ALA A 60 -7.48 -26.27 -27.92
C ALA A 60 -8.08 -27.21 -26.87
N VAL A 61 -7.46 -28.37 -26.69
CA VAL A 61 -7.84 -29.35 -25.67
C VAL A 61 -6.65 -29.55 -24.75
N ALA A 62 -6.88 -29.42 -23.44
CA ALA A 62 -5.90 -29.83 -22.45
C ALA A 62 -5.92 -31.36 -22.37
N VAL A 63 -4.91 -32.00 -22.96
CA VAL A 63 -4.75 -33.45 -22.92
C VAL A 63 -3.55 -33.77 -22.04
N PHE A 64 -3.74 -34.64 -21.04
CA PHE A 64 -2.62 -35.25 -20.35
C PHE A 64 -1.95 -36.23 -21.31
N PRO A 65 -0.63 -36.14 -21.55
CA PRO A 65 0.05 -37.06 -22.45
C PRO A 65 -0.17 -38.50 -21.97
N THR A 66 -0.93 -39.28 -22.73
CA THR A 66 -1.10 -40.72 -22.48
C THR A 66 0.08 -41.53 -23.04
N ASP A 67 0.87 -40.93 -23.93
CA ASP A 67 2.00 -41.59 -24.55
C ASP A 67 3.15 -41.74 -23.55
N VAL A 68 3.34 -42.99 -23.12
CA VAL A 68 4.42 -43.41 -22.24
C VAL A 68 5.68 -43.57 -23.11
N PRO A 69 6.75 -42.79 -22.87
CA PRO A 69 7.98 -42.95 -23.65
C PRO A 69 8.56 -44.36 -23.54
N VAL A 70 9.10 -44.89 -24.64
CA VAL A 70 9.66 -46.27 -24.68
C VAL A 70 10.78 -46.48 -23.64
N HIS A 71 11.48 -45.41 -23.25
CA HIS A 71 12.56 -45.43 -22.28
C HIS A 71 12.10 -45.26 -20.81
N VAL A 72 10.79 -45.28 -20.53
CA VAL A 72 10.23 -45.17 -19.16
C VAL A 72 10.86 -46.11 -18.12
N PRO A 73 11.24 -47.37 -18.44
CA PRO A 73 11.93 -48.23 -17.48
C PRO A 73 13.25 -47.64 -16.94
N ALA A 74 13.91 -46.75 -17.70
CA ALA A 74 15.16 -46.09 -17.33
C ALA A 74 14.95 -44.67 -16.78
N MET A 75 13.71 -44.16 -16.76
CA MET A 75 13.39 -42.85 -16.23
C MET A 75 13.25 -42.88 -14.71
N LYS A 76 13.66 -41.79 -14.05
CA LYS A 76 13.28 -41.55 -12.66
C LYS A 76 11.76 -41.47 -12.56
N LYS A 77 11.19 -41.88 -11.43
CA LYS A 77 9.76 -41.76 -11.14
C LYS A 77 9.56 -40.70 -10.06
N CYS A 78 8.48 -39.94 -10.18
CA CYS A 78 7.93 -39.19 -9.06
C CYS A 78 6.79 -40.00 -8.44
N GLU A 79 6.69 -39.95 -7.12
CA GLU A 79 5.63 -40.60 -6.37
C GLU A 79 4.90 -39.54 -5.55
N ALA A 80 3.58 -39.58 -5.57
CA ALA A 80 2.72 -38.77 -4.73
C ALA A 80 1.86 -39.71 -3.89
N GLU A 81 1.82 -39.44 -2.59
CA GLU A 81 0.99 -40.16 -1.63
C GLU A 81 -0.18 -39.26 -1.23
N MET A 82 -1.39 -39.79 -1.40
CA MET A 82 -2.62 -39.13 -0.98
C MET A 82 -2.86 -39.35 0.51
N ALA A 83 -3.72 -38.52 1.11
CA ALA A 83 -4.01 -38.57 2.56
C ALA A 83 -4.62 -39.92 3.02
N ASP A 84 -5.18 -40.70 2.10
CA ASP A 84 -5.73 -42.04 2.33
C ASP A 84 -4.67 -43.17 2.24
N GLY A 85 -3.40 -42.81 2.01
CA GLY A 85 -2.30 -43.75 1.80
C GLY A 85 -2.20 -44.30 0.37
N THR A 86 -3.07 -43.88 -0.55
CA THR A 86 -2.98 -44.27 -1.96
C THR A 86 -1.74 -43.64 -2.59
N LYS A 87 -0.91 -44.47 -3.25
CA LYS A 87 0.30 -44.03 -3.94
C LYS A 87 0.09 -43.99 -5.44
N GLN A 88 0.47 -42.88 -6.07
CA GLN A 88 0.51 -42.72 -7.51
C GLN A 88 1.94 -42.45 -7.96
N ALA A 89 2.38 -43.12 -9.02
CA ALA A 89 3.72 -42.96 -9.56
C ALA A 89 3.65 -42.57 -11.05
N ALA A 90 4.48 -41.62 -11.47
CA ALA A 90 4.59 -41.17 -12.85
C ALA A 90 6.06 -40.98 -13.27
N PRO A 91 6.42 -41.13 -14.55
CA PRO A 91 7.77 -40.87 -15.02
C PRO A 91 8.13 -39.38 -14.92
N MET A 92 9.33 -39.10 -14.42
CA MET A 92 9.87 -37.74 -14.28
C MET A 92 10.48 -37.28 -15.60
N ARG A 93 9.90 -36.26 -16.22
CA ARG A 93 10.45 -35.62 -17.42
C ARG A 93 11.43 -34.53 -17.02
N THR A 94 12.71 -34.70 -17.36
CA THR A 94 13.73 -33.67 -17.14
C THR A 94 13.56 -32.57 -18.18
N MET A 95 13.38 -31.33 -17.73
CA MET A 95 13.42 -30.17 -18.63
C MET A 95 14.87 -29.90 -19.04
N TYR A 96 15.08 -29.46 -20.27
CA TYR A 96 16.42 -29.09 -20.73
C TYR A 96 16.96 -27.92 -19.90
N ALA A 97 18.21 -28.04 -19.47
CA ALA A 97 18.90 -26.93 -18.81
C ALA A 97 19.03 -25.77 -19.79
N ILE A 98 18.69 -24.57 -19.32
CA ILE A 98 18.89 -23.31 -20.04
C ILE A 98 20.06 -22.57 -19.40
N ASN A 99 20.81 -21.81 -20.20
CA ASN A 99 21.91 -21.00 -19.68
C ASN A 99 21.32 -19.82 -18.88
N PRO A 100 21.68 -19.65 -17.59
CA PRO A 100 21.18 -18.55 -16.80
C PRO A 100 21.78 -17.22 -17.27
N ILE A 101 20.97 -16.17 -17.25
CA ILE A 101 21.42 -14.80 -17.45
C ILE A 101 21.91 -14.26 -16.08
N PRO A 102 22.98 -13.46 -16.02
CA PRO A 102 23.40 -12.82 -14.78
C PRO A 102 22.30 -11.98 -14.13
N THR A 103 22.26 -11.93 -12.80
CA THR A 103 21.33 -11.09 -12.05
C THR A 103 21.60 -9.62 -12.38
N MET A 104 20.60 -8.94 -12.93
CA MET A 104 20.64 -7.50 -13.20
C MET A 104 19.39 -6.82 -12.66
N TYR A 105 19.57 -5.64 -12.09
CA TYR A 105 18.47 -4.74 -11.75
C TYR A 105 18.13 -3.84 -12.93
N THR A 106 16.90 -3.36 -12.97
CA THR A 106 16.43 -2.44 -14.02
C THR A 106 16.82 -1.02 -13.64
N TRP A 107 17.45 -0.31 -14.56
CA TRP A 107 17.84 1.10 -14.40
C TRP A 107 17.24 1.93 -15.53
N ALA A 108 16.83 3.16 -15.24
CA ALA A 108 16.41 4.10 -16.26
C ALA A 108 17.65 4.76 -16.90
N PRO A 109 17.78 4.78 -18.24
CA PRO A 109 18.91 5.43 -18.89
C PRO A 109 18.79 6.96 -18.75
N THR A 110 19.89 7.63 -18.41
CA THR A 110 19.95 9.09 -18.28
C THR A 110 20.99 9.67 -19.24
N GLN A 111 20.66 10.80 -19.88
CA GLN A 111 21.60 11.54 -20.74
C GLN A 111 22.45 12.55 -19.96
N GLN A 112 21.97 12.96 -18.78
CA GLN A 112 22.63 13.88 -17.86
C GLN A 112 22.29 13.50 -16.43
N ASN A 113 23.08 14.00 -15.48
CA ASN A 113 22.87 13.72 -14.06
C ASN A 113 21.59 14.41 -13.56
N PHE A 114 20.85 13.72 -12.71
CA PHE A 114 19.70 14.26 -11.99
C PHE A 114 20.05 14.45 -10.52
N MET A 115 19.67 15.60 -9.99
CA MET A 115 19.69 15.82 -8.54
C MET A 115 18.48 15.13 -7.93
N VAL A 116 18.69 14.40 -6.84
CA VAL A 116 17.66 13.64 -6.13
C VAL A 116 17.63 14.12 -4.69
N GLU A 117 16.44 14.33 -4.15
CA GLU A 117 16.23 14.70 -2.75
C GLU A 117 16.47 13.49 -1.83
N ASP A 118 16.92 13.76 -0.60
CA ASP A 118 17.17 12.70 0.38
C ASP A 118 15.87 11.99 0.78
N GLU A 119 15.92 10.66 0.80
CA GLU A 119 14.81 9.84 1.26
C GLU A 119 14.73 9.89 2.79
N THR A 120 13.65 10.45 3.34
CA THR A 120 13.46 10.62 4.79
C THR A 120 12.61 9.54 5.44
N VAL A 121 12.02 8.65 4.64
CA VAL A 121 11.13 7.56 5.06
C VAL A 121 11.46 6.32 4.24
N LEU A 122 11.65 5.19 4.91
CA LEU A 122 11.95 3.93 4.25
C LEU A 122 10.68 3.36 3.60
N HIS A 123 10.67 3.23 2.27
CA HIS A 123 9.49 2.70 1.55
C HIS A 123 9.36 1.18 1.58
N ASN A 124 10.48 0.45 1.63
CA ASN A 124 10.49 -1.02 1.62
C ASN A 124 11.61 -1.55 2.53
N ILE A 125 11.35 -2.64 3.24
CA ILE A 125 12.38 -3.40 3.95
C ILE A 125 12.89 -4.48 3.00
N PRO A 126 14.20 -4.51 2.67
CA PRO A 126 14.75 -5.53 1.78
C PRO A 126 14.55 -6.94 2.35
N TYR A 127 13.97 -7.84 1.55
CA TYR A 127 13.93 -9.26 1.91
C TYR A 127 15.29 -9.92 1.59
N MET A 128 15.97 -10.40 2.64
CA MET A 128 17.30 -11.00 2.53
C MET A 128 17.28 -12.54 2.66
N GLY A 129 16.10 -13.14 2.81
CA GLY A 129 15.96 -14.57 3.11
C GLY A 129 15.83 -14.81 4.60
N ASP A 130 14.93 -15.74 4.97
CA ASP A 130 14.63 -16.05 6.37
C ASP A 130 15.88 -16.54 7.13
N GLU A 131 16.73 -17.31 6.45
CA GLU A 131 17.97 -17.85 7.02
C GLU A 131 18.96 -16.76 7.47
N ILE A 132 18.93 -15.59 6.83
CA ILE A 132 19.81 -14.45 7.16
C ILE A 132 19.19 -13.61 8.28
N LEU A 133 17.86 -13.46 8.26
CA LEU A 133 17.12 -12.73 9.30
C LEU A 133 17.25 -13.39 10.68
N ASP A 134 17.26 -14.73 10.73
CA ASP A 134 17.42 -15.48 11.98
C ASP A 134 18.84 -15.36 12.58
N GLN A 135 19.84 -14.99 11.77
CA GLN A 135 21.24 -14.89 12.20
C GLN A 135 21.62 -13.48 12.65
N ASP A 136 21.05 -12.43 12.04
CA ASP A 136 21.40 -11.05 12.32
C ASP A 136 20.18 -10.11 12.34
N GLY A 137 19.51 -10.08 13.49
CA GLY A 137 18.45 -9.10 13.75
C GLY A 137 18.95 -7.66 13.92
N THR A 138 20.26 -7.44 14.08
CA THR A 138 20.82 -6.10 14.34
C THR A 138 20.83 -5.23 13.09
N PHE A 139 21.04 -5.83 11.91
CA PHE A 139 21.00 -5.10 10.64
C PHE A 139 19.67 -4.36 10.42
N ILE A 140 18.54 -5.01 10.70
CA ILE A 140 17.21 -4.40 10.51
C ILE A 140 17.01 -3.25 11.52
N GLU A 141 17.44 -3.42 12.76
CA GLU A 141 17.36 -2.36 13.77
C GLU A 141 18.19 -1.12 13.37
N GLU A 142 19.41 -1.34 12.87
CA GLU A 142 20.27 -0.26 12.37
C GLU A 142 19.67 0.43 11.14
N LEU A 143 19.11 -0.34 10.20
CA LEU A 143 18.43 0.19 9.04
C LEU A 143 17.26 1.09 9.46
N LEU A 144 16.41 0.62 10.38
CA LEU A 144 15.29 1.41 10.89
C LEU A 144 15.76 2.68 11.59
N LYS A 145 16.84 2.60 12.37
CA LYS A 145 17.41 3.75 13.07
C LYS A 145 17.90 4.84 12.11
N ASN A 146 18.45 4.48 10.96
CA ASN A 146 18.88 5.45 9.94
C ASN A 146 17.71 6.27 9.36
N TYR A 147 16.49 5.76 9.45
CA TYR A 147 15.27 6.43 9.02
C TYR A 147 14.40 6.93 10.20
N ASP A 148 14.98 7.10 11.40
CA ASP A 148 14.25 7.46 12.63
C ASP A 148 13.05 6.54 12.93
N GLY A 149 13.10 5.28 12.50
CA GLY A 149 12.00 4.33 12.60
C GLY A 149 10.84 4.57 11.63
N LYS A 150 10.95 5.54 10.71
CA LYS A 150 9.89 5.89 9.76
C LYS A 150 9.86 4.90 8.59
N VAL A 151 8.95 3.94 8.65
CA VAL A 151 8.69 2.97 7.58
C VAL A 151 7.32 3.19 6.96
N HIS A 152 7.24 3.11 5.63
CA HIS A 152 5.97 3.15 4.92
C HIS A 152 5.09 1.96 5.31
N GLY A 153 3.87 2.24 5.78
CA GLY A 153 2.89 1.19 6.08
C GLY A 153 2.82 0.74 7.55
N ASP A 154 3.67 1.27 8.44
CA ASP A 154 3.59 1.05 9.91
C ASP A 154 2.39 1.78 10.57
N ARG A 155 1.24 1.78 9.90
CA ARG A 155 0.07 2.60 10.26
C ARG A 155 -0.95 1.76 11.00
N ASP A 156 -1.24 2.16 12.24
CA ASP A 156 -2.51 1.90 12.89
C ASP A 156 -3.66 2.49 12.05
N ALA A 157 -4.23 1.69 11.13
CA ALA A 157 -5.59 1.72 10.54
C ALA A 157 -6.30 3.07 10.25
N GLY A 158 -5.60 4.20 10.17
CA GLY A 158 -6.16 5.56 10.23
C GLY A 158 -5.70 6.47 9.10
N SER A 159 -5.37 5.93 7.93
CA SER A 159 -4.95 6.75 6.80
C SER A 159 -6.04 7.75 6.42
N VAL A 160 -5.85 9.03 6.76
CA VAL A 160 -6.66 10.13 6.21
C VAL A 160 -6.34 10.19 4.71
N ASN A 161 -7.30 9.85 3.86
CA ASN A 161 -7.20 10.06 2.42
C ASN A 161 -7.26 11.57 2.11
N ASP A 162 -6.78 11.98 0.95
CA ASP A 162 -6.66 13.41 0.59
C ASP A 162 -8.01 14.14 0.68
N GLU A 163 -9.09 13.46 0.30
CA GLU A 163 -10.45 13.99 0.37
C GLU A 163 -10.91 14.25 1.82
N LEU A 164 -10.62 13.35 2.76
CA LEU A 164 -10.93 13.56 4.18
C LEU A 164 -9.97 14.57 4.82
N PHE A 165 -8.75 14.69 4.30
CA PHE A 165 -7.78 15.67 4.77
C PHE A 165 -8.25 17.09 4.43
N LEU A 166 -8.68 17.34 3.19
CA LEU A 166 -9.22 18.64 2.77
C LEU A 166 -10.45 19.04 3.60
N GLU A 167 -11.38 18.10 3.82
CA GLU A 167 -12.55 18.36 4.67
C GLU A 167 -12.18 18.61 6.12
N LEU A 168 -11.16 17.92 6.65
CA LEU A 168 -10.66 18.15 8.00
C LEU A 168 -10.04 19.55 8.13
N VAL A 169 -9.22 19.98 7.16
CA VAL A 169 -8.65 21.34 7.13
C VAL A 169 -9.76 22.37 7.11
N HIS A 170 -10.73 22.23 6.19
CA HIS A 170 -11.87 23.16 6.08
C HIS A 170 -12.74 23.18 7.36
N ALA A 171 -12.98 22.02 7.99
CA ALA A 171 -13.71 21.94 9.25
C ALA A 171 -12.95 22.58 10.41
N LEU A 172 -11.61 22.58 10.40
CA LEU A 172 -10.81 23.23 11.44
C LEU A 172 -10.70 24.74 11.25
N MET A 173 -10.78 25.24 10.00
CA MET A 173 -10.80 26.68 9.71
C MET A 173 -11.97 27.41 10.39
N SER A 174 -13.12 26.75 10.58
CA SER A 174 -14.25 27.37 11.29
C SER A 174 -14.00 27.63 12.78
N TYR A 175 -12.95 27.05 13.35
CA TYR A 175 -12.57 27.22 14.76
C TYR A 175 -11.38 28.17 14.94
N ASP A 176 -10.77 28.64 13.86
CA ASP A 176 -9.57 29.51 13.91
C ASP A 176 -9.89 30.91 14.48
N ASP A 177 -11.16 31.31 14.42
CA ASP A 177 -11.69 32.58 14.95
C ASP A 177 -12.02 32.56 16.47
N GLU A 178 -11.93 31.42 17.16
CA GLU A 178 -12.28 31.34 18.60
C GLU A 178 -11.21 31.94 19.52
N PRO A 179 -11.62 32.61 20.63
CA PRO A 179 -10.72 33.25 21.59
C PRO A 179 -9.94 32.20 22.39
N GLY A 180 -8.81 31.77 21.84
CA GLY A 180 -7.99 30.68 22.36
C GLY A 180 -6.93 30.18 21.36
N SER A 181 -7.02 30.56 20.07
CA SER A 181 -5.88 30.48 19.16
C SER A 181 -4.93 31.64 19.48
N SER A 182 -3.72 31.33 19.94
CA SER A 182 -2.66 32.31 20.15
C SER A 182 -2.06 32.72 18.80
N SER A 183 -2.87 33.36 17.95
CA SER A 183 -2.48 33.81 16.62
C SER A 183 -2.17 35.31 16.67
N GLN A 184 -0.89 35.64 16.84
CA GLN A 184 -0.39 37.02 16.81
C GLN A 184 -0.30 37.61 15.39
N ASP A 185 -0.64 36.83 14.35
CA ASP A 185 -0.56 37.26 12.95
C ASP A 185 -1.96 37.24 12.29
N LYS A 186 -2.78 38.25 12.61
CA LYS A 186 -4.05 38.53 11.90
C LYS A 186 -3.82 39.51 10.74
N TYR A 187 -2.98 39.16 9.77
CA TYR A 187 -2.93 39.83 8.47
C TYR A 187 -2.46 38.84 7.40
N ASP A 188 -3.37 38.03 6.86
CA ASP A 188 -3.61 37.95 5.42
C ASP A 188 -4.70 36.91 5.09
N ASP A 189 -5.57 37.30 4.16
CA ASP A 189 -6.49 36.48 3.36
C ASP A 189 -7.47 35.54 4.11
N LYS A 190 -8.74 35.98 4.22
CA LYS A 190 -9.89 35.23 4.79
C LYS A 190 -10.22 33.88 4.11
N GLY A 191 -9.41 33.43 3.15
CA GLY A 191 -9.59 32.17 2.42
C GLY A 191 -8.54 31.09 2.70
N SER A 192 -7.40 31.42 3.32
CA SER A 192 -6.29 30.47 3.44
C SER A 192 -6.19 29.84 4.85
N PRO A 193 -5.97 28.52 4.98
CA PRO A 193 -5.81 27.87 6.28
C PRO A 193 -4.52 28.33 6.98
N SER A 194 -4.64 28.70 8.25
CA SER A 194 -3.51 29.08 9.11
C SER A 194 -2.48 27.94 9.26
N GLU A 195 -1.20 28.29 9.34
CA GLU A 195 -0.11 27.34 9.61
C GLU A 195 -0.31 26.58 10.94
N PHE A 196 -1.05 27.19 11.88
CA PHE A 196 -1.45 26.55 13.12
C PHE A 196 -2.32 25.31 12.91
N ILE A 197 -3.22 25.31 11.91
CA ILE A 197 -4.11 24.19 11.59
C ILE A 197 -3.27 22.98 11.14
N PHE A 198 -2.31 23.19 10.25
CA PHE A 198 -1.41 22.12 9.79
C PHE A 198 -0.54 21.58 10.93
N THR A 199 -0.06 22.47 11.81
CA THR A 199 0.68 22.07 13.02
C THR A 199 -0.20 21.23 13.97
N ALA A 200 -1.47 21.61 14.15
CA ALA A 200 -2.42 20.88 14.97
C ALA A 200 -2.75 19.49 14.39
N ILE A 201 -2.90 19.39 13.07
CA ILE A 201 -3.10 18.10 12.38
C ILE A 201 -1.87 17.21 12.53
N CYS A 202 -0.65 17.71 12.27
CA CYS A 202 0.60 16.96 12.49
C CYS A 202 0.74 16.48 13.94
N SER A 203 0.21 17.22 14.93
CA SER A 203 0.26 16.81 16.33
C SER A 203 -0.61 15.59 16.68
N VAL A 204 -1.62 15.31 15.86
CA VAL A 204 -2.49 14.13 16.00
C VAL A 204 -2.06 13.03 15.04
N PHE A 205 -1.48 13.41 13.90
CA PHE A 205 -0.99 12.52 12.86
C PHE A 205 0.50 12.80 12.59
N PRO A 206 1.41 12.41 13.50
CA PRO A 206 2.84 12.71 13.40
C PRO A 206 3.48 12.10 12.13
N ASP A 207 2.89 11.05 11.59
CA ASP A 207 3.39 10.32 10.42
C ASP A 207 3.03 11.00 9.08
N LYS A 208 2.26 12.10 9.12
CA LYS A 208 1.69 12.74 7.92
C LYS A 208 2.55 13.84 7.29
N ARG A 209 3.87 13.75 7.41
CA ARG A 209 4.84 14.76 6.97
C ARG A 209 4.87 16.00 7.85
N SER A 210 5.85 16.87 7.61
CA SER A 210 5.95 18.15 8.32
C SER A 210 4.75 19.07 8.02
N PRO A 211 4.44 20.04 8.90
CA PRO A 211 3.36 21.00 8.65
C PRO A 211 3.53 21.79 7.34
N GLN A 212 4.76 21.99 6.89
CA GLN A 212 5.09 22.67 5.63
C GLN A 212 4.73 21.80 4.43
N GLU A 213 5.16 20.53 4.43
CA GLU A 213 4.82 19.56 3.38
C GLU A 213 3.31 19.30 3.27
N LEU A 214 2.56 19.42 4.38
CA LEU A 214 1.09 19.33 4.36
C LEU A 214 0.42 20.57 3.78
N LYS A 215 1.05 21.74 3.88
CA LYS A 215 0.52 23.01 3.33
C LYS A 215 0.77 23.13 1.83
N GLU A 216 1.87 22.56 1.33
CA GLU A 216 2.24 22.58 -0.09
C GLU A 216 1.46 21.58 -0.94
N ARG A 217 0.77 20.63 -0.31
CA ARG A 217 -0.03 19.58 -0.96
C ARG A 217 -1.46 20.01 -1.21
#